data_AF-R5CAH1-F1
#
_entry.id   AF-R5CAH1-F1
#
_cell.length_a   1.000
_cell.length_b   1.000
_cell.length_c   1.000
_cell.angle_alpha   90.00
_cell.angle_beta   90.00
_cell.angle_gamma   90.00
#
_symmetry.space_group_name_H-M   'P 1'
#
loop_
_entity.id
_entity.type
_entity.pdbx_description
1 polymer ?
#
loop_
_entity_poly.entity_id
_entity_poly.type
_entity_poly.pdbx_seq_one_letter_code
_entity_poly.pdbx_strand_id
1 'polypeptide(L)'
;MQKNGTAEYKENVIWLLYWDHYAQDAWLYGSTISFLPDGAVLFENGEMPPGFSVREWFSLTDYQEKRMEPQLPLLEEKKAYHILIRKMDEPENGSFLRLNFYDRQGELLDFCLLREEEGSFTYPEGAFSYSVQLVQGGAEKIRFRYLALMEEETWEREQKALHAETSGERVALENAVRLRRRTLRL
;
A
#
# COMPACT_ATOMS: atom_id res chain seq x y z
N MET A 1 41.46 -1.17 22.41
CA MET A 1 40.43 -2.08 22.93
C MET A 1 39.11 -1.33 22.99
N GLN A 2 38.05 -1.98 22.53
CA GLN A 2 36.62 -1.61 22.54
C GLN A 2 36.19 -0.38 21.71
N LYS A 3 35.68 -0.71 20.51
CA LYS A 3 34.76 0.11 19.71
C LYS A 3 33.42 0.16 20.43
N ASN A 4 33.00 1.34 20.88
CA ASN A 4 31.61 1.55 21.29
C ASN A 4 30.80 1.74 20.00
N GLY A 5 30.17 0.67 19.55
CA GLY A 5 29.14 0.73 18.53
C GLY A 5 27.93 1.44 19.12
N THR A 6 27.70 2.69 18.70
CA THR A 6 26.38 3.31 18.76
C THR A 6 25.42 2.40 18.01
N ALA A 7 24.51 1.74 18.73
CA ALA A 7 23.37 1.09 18.13
C ALA A 7 22.57 2.19 17.42
N GLU A 8 22.67 2.21 16.09
CA GLU A 8 21.88 3.08 15.25
C GLU A 8 20.42 2.61 15.38
N TYR A 9 19.59 3.38 16.10
CA TYR A 9 18.17 3.11 16.20
C TYR A 9 17.56 3.38 14.83
N LYS A 10 17.49 2.35 13.99
CA LYS A 10 16.78 2.40 12.71
C LYS A 10 15.30 2.57 13.03
N GLU A 11 14.74 3.76 12.78
CA GLU A 11 13.31 4.01 12.95
C GLU A 11 12.51 3.04 12.08
N ASN A 12 11.48 2.41 12.67
CA ASN A 12 10.54 1.60 11.92
C ASN A 12 9.66 2.53 11.06
N VAL A 13 9.97 2.65 9.77
CA VAL A 13 9.20 3.47 8.86
C VAL A 13 8.08 2.63 8.24
N ILE A 14 6.84 3.03 8.52
CA ILE A 14 5.64 2.50 7.86
C ILE A 14 5.03 3.63 7.03
N TRP A 15 4.87 3.39 5.74
CA TRP A 15 4.19 4.29 4.82
C TRP A 15 2.72 3.90 4.72
N LEU A 16 1.82 4.85 4.98
CA LEU A 16 0.37 4.67 4.86
C LEU A 16 -0.12 5.45 3.64
N LEU A 17 -0.72 4.75 2.69
CA LEU A 17 -1.30 5.34 1.49
C LEU A 17 -2.82 5.29 1.58
N TYR A 18 -3.44 6.44 1.35
CA TYR A 18 -4.88 6.61 1.30
C TYR A 18 -5.31 6.85 -0.13
N TRP A 19 -6.60 6.65 -0.39
CA TRP A 19 -7.20 7.07 -1.65
C TRP A 19 -7.57 8.54 -1.52
N ASP A 20 -6.72 9.39 -2.08
CA ASP A 20 -6.88 10.84 -2.07
C ASP A 20 -8.08 11.30 -2.90
N HIS A 21 -8.46 12.57 -2.74
CA HIS A 21 -9.67 13.12 -3.35
C HIS A 21 -9.54 13.36 -4.85
N TYR A 22 -8.39 13.05 -5.44
CA TYR A 22 -8.17 13.11 -6.87
C TYR A 22 -8.54 11.75 -7.47
N ALA A 23 -9.66 11.71 -8.18
CA ALA A 23 -10.07 10.54 -8.95
C ALA A 23 -9.23 10.33 -10.23
N GLN A 24 -8.12 11.08 -10.36
CA GLN A 24 -7.13 10.88 -11.41
C GLN A 24 -6.48 9.50 -11.20
N ASP A 25 -6.36 8.72 -12.27
CA ASP A 25 -5.93 7.32 -12.28
C ASP A 25 -6.84 6.33 -11.50
N ALA A 26 -8.13 6.68 -11.33
CA ALA A 26 -9.19 5.73 -11.00
C ALA A 26 -10.03 5.38 -12.24
N TRP A 27 -10.63 4.18 -12.27
CA TRP A 27 -11.56 3.81 -13.34
C TRP A 27 -12.90 4.53 -13.16
N LEU A 28 -13.18 5.56 -13.97
CA LEU A 28 -14.39 6.38 -13.82
C LEU A 28 -15.58 5.90 -14.67
N TYR A 29 -15.34 5.12 -15.73
CA TYR A 29 -16.39 4.72 -16.65
C TYR A 29 -17.37 3.75 -16.01
N GLY A 30 -18.58 4.23 -15.73
CA GLY A 30 -19.64 3.46 -15.07
C GLY A 30 -19.47 3.31 -13.56
N SER A 31 -18.48 3.99 -12.97
CA SER A 31 -18.17 3.86 -11.54
C SER A 31 -18.81 4.96 -10.70
N THR A 32 -19.27 4.59 -9.52
CA THR A 32 -19.57 5.55 -8.45
C THR A 32 -18.44 5.51 -7.42
N ILE A 33 -17.87 6.66 -7.08
CA ILE A 33 -16.83 6.80 -6.06
C ILE A 33 -17.33 7.73 -4.96
N SER A 34 -17.44 7.21 -3.74
CA SER A 34 -17.91 7.96 -2.57
C SER A 34 -16.84 8.01 -1.48
N PHE A 35 -16.46 9.22 -1.06
CA PHE A 35 -15.57 9.45 0.08
C PHE A 35 -16.41 9.47 1.36
N LEU A 36 -16.11 8.56 2.28
CA LEU A 36 -16.93 8.34 3.48
C LEU A 36 -16.38 9.08 4.71
N PRO A 37 -17.23 9.44 5.70
CA PRO A 37 -16.81 10.20 6.87
C PRO A 37 -15.75 9.53 7.75
N ASP A 38 -15.59 8.21 7.68
CA ASP A 38 -14.57 7.47 8.41
C ASP A 38 -13.20 7.43 7.70
N GLY A 39 -13.09 8.10 6.55
CA GLY A 39 -11.89 8.16 5.72
C GLY A 39 -11.75 7.01 4.72
N ALA A 40 -12.75 6.11 4.63
CA ALA A 40 -12.79 5.08 3.61
C ALA A 40 -13.30 5.63 2.27
N VAL A 41 -12.95 4.97 1.17
CA VAL A 41 -13.49 5.22 -0.17
C VAL A 41 -14.28 4.01 -0.62
N LEU A 42 -15.52 4.25 -1.02
CA LEU A 42 -16.38 3.24 -1.62
C LEU A 42 -16.36 3.41 -3.14
N PHE A 43 -15.91 2.37 -3.82
CA PHE A 43 -15.97 2.22 -5.28
C PHE A 43 -17.06 1.21 -5.63
N GLU A 44 -17.94 1.54 -6.57
CA GLU A 44 -19.00 0.65 -7.05
C GLU A 44 -19.03 0.63 -8.58
N ASN A 45 -18.81 -0.55 -9.17
CA ASN A 45 -18.95 -0.79 -10.61
C ASN A 45 -19.00 -2.31 -10.91
N GLY A 46 -20.21 -2.86 -11.06
CA GLY A 46 -20.42 -4.28 -11.38
C GLY A 46 -20.08 -4.67 -12.83
N GLU A 47 -19.94 -3.69 -13.72
CA GLU A 47 -19.67 -3.91 -15.15
C GLU A 47 -18.20 -3.63 -15.51
N MET A 48 -17.37 -3.27 -14.53
CA MET A 48 -15.95 -3.04 -14.76
C MET A 48 -15.27 -4.35 -15.18
N PRO A 49 -14.59 -4.40 -16.34
CA PRO A 49 -13.95 -5.62 -16.79
C PRO A 49 -12.83 -6.06 -15.82
N PRO A 50 -12.71 -7.37 -15.54
CA PRO A 50 -11.65 -7.88 -14.68
C PRO A 50 -10.26 -7.68 -15.31
N GLY A 51 -9.24 -7.50 -14.46
CA GLY A 51 -7.85 -7.29 -14.86
C GLY A 51 -7.45 -5.82 -15.08
N PHE A 52 -8.42 -4.90 -15.10
CA PHE A 52 -8.16 -3.46 -15.17
C PHE A 52 -7.93 -2.84 -13.80
N SER A 53 -7.17 -1.75 -13.76
CA SER A 53 -6.89 -1.02 -12.52
C SER A 53 -8.12 -0.20 -12.11
N VAL A 54 -8.59 -0.42 -10.88
CA VAL A 54 -9.60 0.38 -10.18
C VAL A 54 -8.98 1.71 -9.74
N ARG A 55 -7.77 1.64 -9.20
CA ARG A 55 -6.92 2.77 -8.78
C ARG A 55 -5.45 2.39 -8.91
N GLU A 56 -4.63 3.33 -9.33
CA GLU A 56 -3.17 3.18 -9.40
C GLU A 56 -2.45 4.27 -8.63
N TRP A 57 -1.41 3.90 -7.87
CA TRP A 57 -0.51 4.81 -7.17
C TRP A 57 0.90 4.71 -7.77
N PHE A 58 1.65 5.81 -7.81
CA PHE A 58 2.97 5.88 -8.45
C PHE A 58 4.08 6.36 -7.50
N SER A 59 5.29 5.78 -7.63
CA SER A 59 6.49 6.20 -6.88
C SER A 59 7.26 7.33 -7.55
N LEU A 60 6.96 7.58 -8.82
CA LEU A 60 7.50 8.66 -9.60
C LEU A 60 6.39 9.19 -10.50
N THR A 61 6.19 10.50 -10.50
CA THR A 61 5.21 11.18 -11.34
C THR A 61 5.92 12.26 -12.14
N ASP A 62 5.58 12.41 -13.42
CA ASP A 62 5.96 13.61 -14.15
C ASP A 62 5.01 14.74 -13.76
N TYR A 63 5.53 15.70 -13.01
CA TYR A 63 4.74 16.85 -12.54
C TYR A 63 4.20 17.70 -13.70
N GLN A 64 4.89 17.74 -14.85
CA GLN A 64 4.46 18.54 -15.99
C GLN A 64 3.27 17.92 -16.73
N GLU A 65 3.19 16.59 -16.78
CA GLU A 65 2.09 15.87 -17.44
C GLU A 65 0.94 15.54 -16.50
N LYS A 66 1.22 15.00 -15.31
CA LYS A 66 0.19 14.49 -14.39
C LYS A 66 -0.26 15.48 -13.32
N ARG A 67 0.53 16.55 -13.05
CA ARG A 67 0.30 17.52 -11.95
C ARG A 67 0.02 16.88 -10.59
N MET A 68 0.53 15.67 -10.39
CA MET A 68 0.31 14.87 -9.20
C MET A 68 1.66 14.61 -8.55
N GLU A 69 1.72 14.71 -7.23
CA GLU A 69 2.92 14.35 -6.47
C GLU A 69 3.02 12.82 -6.33
N PRO A 70 4.24 12.25 -6.27
CA PRO A 70 4.40 10.82 -6.02
C PRO A 70 3.75 10.42 -4.69
N GLN A 71 2.95 9.36 -4.71
CA GLN A 71 2.21 8.88 -3.54
C GLN A 71 2.94 7.74 -2.82
N LEU A 72 3.81 7.04 -3.56
CA LEU A 72 4.59 5.91 -3.06
C LEU A 72 6.03 6.35 -2.70
N PRO A 73 6.61 5.78 -1.63
CA PRO A 73 7.98 6.07 -1.24
C PRO A 73 9.00 5.46 -2.21
N LEU A 74 10.22 5.99 -2.22
CA LEU A 74 11.35 5.36 -2.89
C LEU A 74 11.76 4.08 -2.15
N LEU A 75 12.04 3.03 -2.91
CA LEU A 75 12.49 1.73 -2.40
C LEU A 75 13.94 1.47 -2.83
N GLU A 76 14.64 0.64 -2.05
CA GLU A 76 16.02 0.25 -2.32
C GLU A 76 16.06 -1.06 -3.11
N GLU A 77 16.89 -1.11 -4.16
CA GLU A 77 17.11 -2.31 -4.96
C GLU A 77 17.53 -3.51 -4.10
N LYS A 78 17.02 -4.70 -4.45
CA LYS A 78 17.27 -5.99 -3.78
C LYS A 78 16.79 -6.08 -2.34
N LYS A 79 16.05 -5.08 -1.84
CA LYS A 79 15.51 -5.08 -0.48
C LYS A 79 14.09 -5.64 -0.46
N ALA A 80 13.79 -6.39 0.61
CA ALA A 80 12.48 -6.99 0.83
C ALA A 80 11.55 -6.02 1.56
N TYR A 81 10.31 -5.97 1.10
CA TYR A 81 9.24 -5.14 1.62
C TYR A 81 7.99 -5.96 1.85
N HIS A 82 7.20 -5.53 2.83
CA HIS A 82 5.88 -6.07 3.11
C HIS A 82 4.82 -5.02 2.79
N ILE A 83 3.78 -5.42 2.06
CA ILE A 83 2.63 -4.58 1.75
C ILE A 83 1.35 -5.26 2.23
N LEU A 84 0.47 -4.47 2.82
CA LEU A 84 -0.88 -4.88 3.20
C LEU A 84 -1.89 -3.88 2.70
N ILE A 85 -3.08 -4.37 2.37
CA ILE A 85 -4.25 -3.58 2.04
C ILE A 85 -5.32 -3.79 3.11
N ARG A 86 -6.02 -2.72 3.48
CA ARG A 86 -7.25 -2.80 4.25
C ARG A 86 -8.40 -2.37 3.37
N LYS A 87 -9.16 -3.37 2.92
CA LYS A 87 -10.34 -3.23 2.08
C LYS A 87 -11.43 -4.22 2.51
N MET A 88 -12.61 -4.07 1.94
CA MET A 88 -13.66 -5.10 1.94
C MET A 88 -14.25 -5.13 0.54
N ASP A 89 -14.33 -6.32 -0.06
CA ASP A 89 -14.88 -6.54 -1.38
C ASP A 89 -16.26 -7.19 -1.28
N GLU A 90 -17.16 -6.82 -2.18
CA GLU A 90 -18.43 -7.50 -2.39
C GLU A 90 -18.57 -7.83 -3.89
N PRO A 91 -18.53 -9.11 -4.30
CA PRO A 91 -18.19 -10.31 -3.52
C PRO A 91 -16.77 -10.32 -2.94
N GLU A 92 -16.56 -11.09 -1.87
CA GLU A 92 -15.26 -11.19 -1.16
C GLU A 92 -14.14 -11.68 -2.10
N ASN A 93 -12.92 -11.16 -1.89
CA ASN A 93 -11.74 -11.43 -2.73
C ASN A 93 -11.91 -11.05 -4.21
N GLY A 94 -12.87 -10.18 -4.52
CA GLY A 94 -13.13 -9.67 -5.86
C GLY A 94 -12.14 -8.61 -6.34
N SER A 95 -11.09 -8.29 -5.59
CA SER A 95 -9.99 -7.41 -6.02
C SER A 95 -8.65 -7.84 -5.41
N PHE A 96 -7.56 -7.49 -6.10
CA PHE A 96 -6.20 -7.85 -5.70
C PHE A 96 -5.20 -6.75 -6.06
N LEU A 97 -3.97 -6.83 -5.54
CA LEU A 97 -2.92 -5.88 -5.88
C LEU A 97 -2.03 -6.38 -7.01
N ARG A 98 -1.60 -5.46 -7.87
CA ARG A 98 -0.49 -5.66 -8.80
C ARG A 98 0.56 -4.58 -8.58
N LEU A 99 1.80 -4.98 -8.35
CA LEU A 99 2.95 -4.09 -8.32
C LEU A 99 3.68 -4.21 -9.65
N ASN A 100 3.91 -3.09 -10.33
CA ASN A 100 4.68 -3.04 -11.57
C ASN A 100 6.00 -2.32 -11.30
N PHE A 101 7.12 -2.87 -11.74
CA PHE A 101 8.45 -2.30 -11.55
C PHE A 101 9.01 -1.84 -12.90
N TYR A 102 9.49 -0.61 -12.96
CA TYR A 102 9.95 0.02 -14.20
C TYR A 102 11.43 0.39 -14.12
N ASP A 103 12.14 0.29 -15.24
CA ASP A 103 13.52 0.77 -15.36
C ASP A 103 13.60 2.30 -15.47
N ARG A 104 14.81 2.83 -15.70
CA ARG A 104 15.06 4.27 -15.88
C ARG A 104 14.47 4.83 -17.18
N GLN A 105 14.17 3.97 -18.15
CA GLN A 105 13.58 4.32 -19.43
C GLN A 105 12.04 4.31 -19.36
N GLY A 106 11.46 3.81 -18.27
CA GLY A 106 10.02 3.68 -18.07
C GLY A 106 9.44 2.37 -18.60
N GLU A 107 10.29 1.42 -18.99
CA GLU A 107 9.87 0.11 -19.48
C GLU A 107 9.60 -0.83 -18.30
N LEU A 108 8.58 -1.69 -18.45
CA LEU A 108 8.23 -2.68 -17.42
C LEU A 108 9.34 -3.73 -17.33
N LEU A 109 10.02 -3.78 -16.18
CA LEU A 109 11.04 -4.77 -15.86
C LEU A 109 10.43 -6.06 -15.34
N ASP A 110 9.54 -5.95 -14.37
CA ASP A 110 8.91 -7.09 -13.70
C ASP A 110 7.60 -6.65 -13.03
N PHE A 111 6.80 -7.61 -12.58
CA PHE A 111 5.60 -7.35 -11.80
C PHE A 111 5.33 -8.44 -10.75
N CYS A 112 4.60 -8.07 -9.70
CA CYS A 112 4.14 -8.98 -8.65
C CYS A 112 2.62 -8.89 -8.50
N LEU A 113 1.95 -10.03 -8.30
CA LEU A 113 0.52 -10.09 -7.99
C LEU A 113 0.31 -10.57 -6.56
N LEU A 114 -0.44 -9.81 -5.77
CA LEU A 114 -0.82 -10.17 -4.41
C LEU A 114 -2.34 -10.30 -4.34
N ARG A 115 -2.82 -11.56 -4.31
CA ARG A 115 -4.24 -11.91 -4.24
C ARG A 115 -4.81 -11.84 -2.83
N GLU A 116 -3.96 -12.14 -1.85
CA GLU A 116 -4.27 -11.99 -0.44
C GLU A 116 -4.23 -10.51 -0.03
N GLU A 117 -4.76 -10.20 1.16
CA GLU A 117 -4.75 -8.83 1.69
C GLU A 117 -3.36 -8.33 2.13
N GLU A 118 -2.37 -9.20 2.17
CA GLU A 118 -0.99 -8.85 2.50
C GLU A 118 0.01 -9.79 1.82
N GLY A 119 1.25 -9.34 1.70
CA GLY A 119 2.32 -10.15 1.16
C GLY A 119 3.64 -9.41 1.05
N SER A 120 4.69 -10.19 0.81
CA SER A 120 6.06 -9.70 0.70
C SER A 120 6.54 -9.71 -0.75
N PHE A 121 7.38 -8.75 -1.10
CA PHE A 121 8.05 -8.68 -2.39
C PHE A 121 9.46 -8.11 -2.24
N THR A 122 10.34 -8.44 -3.18
CA THR A 122 11.68 -7.85 -3.25
C THR A 122 11.68 -6.81 -4.36
N TYR A 123 12.13 -5.59 -4.06
CA TYR A 123 12.27 -4.56 -5.08
C TYR A 123 13.41 -4.96 -6.05
N PRO A 124 13.13 -5.14 -7.35
CA PRO A 124 14.08 -5.79 -8.26
C PRO A 124 15.32 -4.92 -8.52
N GLU A 125 16.44 -5.59 -8.84
CA GLU A 125 17.66 -4.91 -9.30
C GLU A 125 17.40 -4.17 -10.62
N GLY A 126 17.90 -2.95 -10.73
CA GLY A 126 17.71 -2.10 -11.92
C GLY A 126 16.36 -1.38 -11.99
N ALA A 127 15.43 -1.65 -11.06
CA ALA A 127 14.19 -0.88 -10.96
C ALA A 127 14.47 0.54 -10.47
N PHE A 128 13.85 1.49 -11.15
CA PHE A 128 13.97 2.92 -10.87
C PHE A 128 12.69 3.51 -10.30
N SER A 129 11.53 2.99 -10.74
CA SER A 129 10.23 3.40 -10.21
C SER A 129 9.28 2.20 -10.16
N TYR A 130 8.15 2.36 -9.50
CA TYR A 130 7.10 1.35 -9.45
C TYR A 130 5.72 1.98 -9.32
N SER A 131 4.71 1.19 -9.68
CA SER A 131 3.32 1.49 -9.39
C SER A 131 2.68 0.37 -8.60
N VAL A 132 1.65 0.72 -7.83
CA VAL A 132 0.77 -0.23 -7.15
C VAL A 132 -0.61 -0.02 -7.71
N GLN A 133 -1.25 -1.08 -8.19
CA GLN A 133 -2.59 -1.06 -8.73
C GLN A 133 -3.51 -1.90 -7.84
N LEU A 134 -4.64 -1.32 -7.45
CA LEU A 134 -5.80 -2.09 -7.03
C LEU A 134 -6.51 -2.58 -8.30
N VAL A 135 -6.50 -3.87 -8.54
CA VAL A 135 -6.99 -4.49 -9.78
C VAL A 135 -8.35 -5.12 -9.55
N GLN A 136 -9.28 -4.87 -10.48
CA GLN A 136 -10.59 -5.49 -10.50
C GLN A 136 -10.44 -7.00 -10.74
N GLY A 137 -11.03 -7.81 -9.87
CA GLY A 137 -11.04 -9.27 -9.93
C GLY A 137 -12.45 -9.89 -9.92
N GLY A 138 -13.50 -9.07 -9.93
CA GLY A 138 -14.90 -9.50 -9.87
C GLY A 138 -15.72 -8.88 -8.73
N ALA A 139 -15.17 -7.90 -8.01
CA ALA A 139 -15.89 -7.14 -6.99
C ALA A 139 -16.84 -6.14 -7.67
N GLU A 140 -18.11 -6.17 -7.29
CA GLU A 140 -19.06 -5.11 -7.67
C GLU A 140 -18.85 -3.86 -6.82
N LYS A 141 -18.45 -4.04 -5.56
CA LYS A 141 -18.13 -2.97 -4.62
C LYS A 141 -16.81 -3.23 -3.92
N ILE A 142 -16.03 -2.16 -3.76
CA ILE A 142 -14.78 -2.18 -3.01
C ILE A 142 -14.79 -1.02 -2.02
N ARG A 143 -14.79 -1.34 -0.72
CA ARG A 143 -14.60 -0.36 0.34
C ARG A 143 -13.13 -0.35 0.74
N PHE A 144 -12.37 0.58 0.20
CA PHE A 144 -10.96 0.78 0.49
C PHE A 144 -10.75 1.68 1.72
N ARG A 145 -9.79 1.35 2.59
CA ARG A 145 -9.34 2.26 3.67
C ARG A 145 -7.92 2.78 3.43
N TYR A 146 -6.95 1.89 3.34
CA TYR A 146 -5.55 2.25 3.13
C TYR A 146 -4.71 1.07 2.65
N LEU A 147 -3.53 1.38 2.11
CA LEU A 147 -2.39 0.48 1.93
C LEU A 147 -1.33 0.82 2.97
N ALA A 148 -0.66 -0.17 3.53
CA ALA A 148 0.56 0.05 4.30
C ALA A 148 1.72 -0.68 3.63
N LEU A 149 2.84 0.03 3.50
CA LEU A 149 4.09 -0.48 2.96
C LEU A 149 5.19 -0.26 4.00
N MET A 150 6.06 -1.24 4.18
CA MET A 150 7.17 -1.17 5.12
C MET A 150 8.28 -2.14 4.70
N GLU A 151 9.48 -1.97 5.25
CA GLU A 151 10.53 -2.98 5.11
C GLU A 151 10.07 -4.31 5.73
N GLU A 152 10.48 -5.44 5.13
CA GLU A 152 10.14 -6.78 5.65
C GLU A 152 10.65 -6.95 7.10
N GLU A 153 11.84 -6.43 7.39
CA GLU A 153 12.41 -6.44 8.75
C GLU A 153 11.51 -5.69 9.76
N THR A 154 10.92 -4.56 9.34
CA THR A 154 9.97 -3.82 10.17
C THR A 154 8.72 -4.66 10.43
N TRP A 155 8.16 -5.29 9.40
CA TRP A 155 7.00 -6.17 9.53
C TRP A 155 7.24 -7.33 10.51
N GLU A 156 8.35 -8.05 10.37
CA GLU A 156 8.70 -9.16 11.26
C GLU A 156 8.81 -8.73 12.72
N ARG A 157 9.35 -7.53 12.98
CA ARG A 157 9.45 -6.97 14.34
C ARG A 157 8.07 -6.64 14.92
N GLU A 158 7.19 -6.02 14.13
CA GLU A 158 5.82 -5.70 14.56
C GLU A 158 5.03 -6.99 14.86
N GLN A 159 5.17 -8.04 14.05
CA GLN A 159 4.54 -9.34 14.31
C GLN A 159 5.03 -9.96 15.63
N LYS A 160 6.34 -9.94 15.88
CA LYS A 160 6.92 -10.44 17.14
C LYS A 160 6.42 -9.63 18.34
N ALA A 161 6.30 -8.32 18.23
CA ALA A 161 5.74 -7.46 19.28
C ALA A 161 4.27 -7.81 19.57
N LEU A 162 3.44 -7.96 18.53
CA LEU A 162 2.03 -8.36 18.66
C LEU A 162 1.88 -9.73 19.33
N HIS A 163 2.72 -10.72 18.99
CA HIS A 163 2.69 -12.04 19.62
C HIS A 163 3.18 -12.03 21.07
N ALA A 164 4.16 -11.18 21.40
CA ALA A 164 4.63 -10.97 22.77
C ALA A 164 3.55 -10.31 23.64
N GLU A 165 2.79 -9.36 23.10
CA GLU A 165 1.65 -8.71 23.77
C GLU A 165 0.43 -9.64 23.87
N THR A 166 0.14 -10.44 22.85
CA THR A 166 -1.00 -11.39 22.86
C THR A 166 -0.78 -12.56 23.83
N SER A 167 0.47 -12.83 24.21
CA SER A 167 0.82 -13.77 25.29
C SER A 167 0.51 -13.24 26.70
N GLY A 168 0.06 -11.98 26.82
CA GLY A 168 -0.55 -11.39 28.01
C GLY A 168 -1.84 -10.64 27.66
N GLU A 169 -2.97 -11.34 27.62
CA GLU A 169 -4.36 -10.83 27.57
C GLU A 169 -4.70 -9.64 26.63
N ARG A 170 -5.32 -9.99 25.49
CA ARG A 170 -6.37 -9.27 24.70
C ARG A 170 -6.12 -7.84 24.15
N VAL A 171 -6.35 -7.75 22.83
CA VAL A 171 -6.72 -6.60 21.96
C VAL A 171 -5.57 -5.75 21.40
N ALA A 172 -5.19 -5.98 20.12
CA ALA A 172 -4.22 -5.11 19.44
C ALA A 172 -4.39 -4.86 17.92
N LEU A 173 -5.53 -5.19 17.28
CA LEU A 173 -5.75 -4.69 15.91
C LEU A 173 -6.20 -3.22 15.88
N GLU A 174 -6.86 -2.73 16.94
CA GLU A 174 -7.24 -1.31 17.06
C GLU A 174 -6.09 -0.39 17.49
N ASN A 175 -4.99 -0.92 18.07
CA ASN A 175 -3.95 -0.11 18.69
C ASN A 175 -2.83 0.31 17.72
N ALA A 176 -2.43 -0.54 16.77
CA ALA A 176 -1.39 -0.21 15.79
C ALA A 176 -1.78 0.99 14.88
N VAL A 177 -3.06 1.11 14.51
CA VAL A 177 -3.55 2.27 13.73
C VAL A 177 -3.74 3.52 14.59
N ARG A 178 -3.95 3.37 15.91
CA ARG A 178 -4.20 4.48 16.84
C ARG A 178 -2.94 5.28 17.19
N LEU A 179 -1.75 4.68 17.12
CA LEU A 179 -0.51 5.33 17.53
C LEU A 179 0.04 6.40 16.57
N ARG A 180 -0.55 6.59 15.38
CA ARG A 180 -0.21 7.74 14.49
C ARG A 180 -1.18 8.93 14.54
N ARG A 181 -2.26 8.88 15.33
CA ARG A 181 -3.22 10.01 15.47
C ARG A 181 -2.88 11.00 16.59
N ARG A 182 -1.77 10.87 17.31
CA ARG A 182 -1.41 11.79 18.42
C ARG A 182 -0.32 12.82 18.13
N THR A 183 0.24 12.85 16.92
CA THR A 183 1.27 13.84 16.56
C THR A 183 0.92 14.57 15.27
N LEU A 184 -0.23 15.24 15.27
CA LEU A 184 -0.52 16.41 14.43
C LEU A 184 -1.73 17.13 15.07
N ARG A 185 -1.45 17.82 16.18
CA ARG A 185 -2.20 19.04 16.52
C ARG A 185 -1.47 20.20 15.87
N LEU A 186 -2.08 20.79 14.87
CA LEU A 186 -2.07 22.23 14.67
C LEU A 186 -3.53 22.68 14.74
#